data_AF-A0AAW9II40-F1
#
_entry.id   AF-A0AAW9II40-F1
#
_cell.length_a   1.000
_cell.length_b   1.000
_cell.length_c   1.000
_cell.angle_alpha   90.00
_cell.angle_beta   90.00
_cell.angle_gamma   90.00
#
_symmetry.space_group_name_H-M   'P 1'
#
loop_
_entity.id
_entity.type
_entity.pdbx_description
1 polymer ?
#
loop_
_entity_poly.entity_id
_entity_poly.type
_entity_poly.pdbx_seq_one_letter_code
_entity_poly.pdbx_strand_id
1 'polypeptide(L)'
;PIIIGALLGAIININPINSPSLILSILFSTALAPIAGKFGWKIGILAGFLHVNMVTNIGYLHGGLNLYNNGLAAGFVAMLLIPVINIFKKELI
;
A
#
# COMPACT_ATOMS: atom_id res chain seq x y z
N PRO A 1 -6.22 3.05 -10.31
CA PRO A 1 -4.87 3.60 -10.02
C PRO A 1 -4.09 2.81 -8.96
N ILE A 2 -4.74 2.32 -7.90
CA ILE A 2 -4.07 1.57 -6.81
C ILE A 2 -3.26 0.38 -7.35
N ILE A 3 -3.89 -0.49 -8.15
CA ILE A 3 -3.24 -1.68 -8.73
C ILE A 3 -2.03 -1.32 -9.58
N ILE A 4 -2.07 -0.19 -10.31
CA ILE A 4 -0.92 0.28 -11.10
C ILE A 4 0.27 0.56 -10.17
N GLY A 5 0.03 1.25 -9.05
CA GLY A 5 1.03 1.47 -8.03
C GLY A 5 1.57 0.18 -7.40
N ALA A 6 0.67 -0.74 -7.09
CA ALA A 6 1.03 -2.05 -6.54
C ALA A 6 1.90 -2.86 -7.51
N LEU A 7 1.59 -2.84 -8.81
CA LEU A 7 2.41 -3.47 -9.84
C LEU A 7 3.79 -2.81 -9.95
N LEU A 8 3.89 -1.49 -9.85
CA LEU A 8 5.19 -0.80 -9.79
C LEU A 8 6.01 -1.25 -8.56
N GLY A 9 5.36 -1.37 -7.40
CA GLY A 9 5.99 -1.87 -6.17
C GLY A 9 6.39 -3.35 -6.28
N ALA A 10 5.63 -4.14 -7.05
CA ALA A 10 5.91 -5.54 -7.30
C ALA A 10 7.14 -5.76 -8.20
N ILE A 11 7.29 -4.94 -9.25
CA ILE A 11 8.40 -5.05 -10.21
C ILE A 11 9.77 -4.81 -9.55
N ILE A 12 9.82 -3.92 -8.56
CA ILE A 12 11.05 -3.62 -7.82
C ILE A 12 11.31 -4.57 -6.63
N ASN A 13 10.40 -5.51 -6.37
CA ASN A 13 10.52 -6.42 -5.25
C ASN A 13 11.52 -7.55 -5.55
N ILE A 14 12.14 -8.10 -4.50
CA ILE A 14 13.07 -9.23 -4.62
C ILE A 14 12.30 -10.51 -4.98
N ASN A 15 11.05 -10.62 -4.52
CA ASN A 15 10.23 -11.80 -4.80
C ASN A 15 9.66 -11.73 -6.23
N PRO A 16 9.55 -12.89 -6.92
CA PRO A 16 9.01 -12.90 -8.27
C PRO A 16 7.53 -12.52 -8.26
N ILE A 17 7.09 -11.83 -9.32
CA ILE A 17 5.71 -11.29 -9.41
C ILE A 17 4.63 -12.37 -9.42
N ASN A 18 4.99 -13.61 -9.80
CA ASN A 18 4.11 -14.76 -9.79
C ASN A 18 4.04 -15.47 -8.43
N SER A 19 4.75 -14.97 -7.42
CA SER A 19 4.68 -15.54 -6.07
C SER A 19 3.30 -15.31 -5.45
N PRO A 20 2.70 -16.31 -4.79
CA PRO A 20 1.36 -16.18 -4.22
C PRO A 20 1.24 -15.00 -3.24
N SER A 21 2.25 -14.80 -2.38
CA SER A 21 2.28 -13.70 -1.41
C SER A 21 2.20 -12.33 -2.08
N LEU A 22 2.89 -12.16 -3.20
CA LEU A 22 2.98 -10.88 -3.88
C LEU A 22 1.75 -10.61 -4.76
N ILE A 23 1.20 -11.64 -5.39
CA ILE A 23 -0.12 -11.59 -6.04
C ILE A 23 -1.18 -11.18 -5.02
N LEU A 24 -1.19 -11.81 -3.83
CA LEU A 24 -2.12 -11.46 -2.77
C LEU A 24 -1.93 -10.00 -2.33
N SER A 25 -0.70 -9.54 -2.19
CA SER A 25 -0.43 -8.13 -1.89
C SER A 25 -1.01 -7.18 -2.93
N ILE A 26 -0.85 -7.47 -4.22
CA ILE A 26 -1.40 -6.64 -5.29
C ILE A 26 -2.92 -6.61 -5.22
N LEU A 27 -3.58 -7.75 -5.04
CA LEU A 27 -5.04 -7.85 -4.97
C LEU A 27 -5.60 -7.09 -3.76
N PHE A 28 -5.01 -7.30 -2.58
CA PHE A 28 -5.46 -6.69 -1.33
C PHE A 28 -5.09 -5.20 -1.21
N SER A 29 -4.17 -4.68 -2.04
CA SER A 29 -3.87 -3.24 -2.09
C SER A 29 -5.11 -2.39 -2.36
N THR A 30 -6.13 -2.94 -3.04
CA THR A 30 -7.40 -2.29 -3.35
C THR A 30 -8.18 -1.82 -2.12
N ALA A 31 -7.87 -2.32 -0.92
CA ALA A 31 -8.38 -1.77 0.35
C ALA A 31 -8.09 -0.26 0.50
N LEU A 32 -7.05 0.25 -0.18
CA LEU A 32 -6.68 1.67 -0.20
C LEU A 32 -7.42 2.48 -1.28
N ALA A 33 -8.35 1.89 -2.03
CA ALA A 33 -9.15 2.59 -3.05
C ALA A 33 -9.82 3.89 -2.55
N PRO A 34 -10.33 3.99 -1.30
CA PRO A 34 -10.88 5.24 -0.78
C PRO A 34 -9.88 6.41 -0.77
N ILE A 35 -8.57 6.14 -0.64
CA ILE A 35 -7.53 7.18 -0.72
C ILE A 35 -7.48 7.76 -2.13
N ALA A 36 -7.50 6.91 -3.16
CA ALA A 36 -7.55 7.37 -4.54
C ALA A 36 -8.82 8.18 -4.84
N GLY A 37 -9.96 7.77 -4.28
CA GLY A 37 -11.23 8.48 -4.45
C GLY A 37 -11.23 9.87 -3.81
N LYS A 38 -10.66 10.01 -2.60
CA LYS A 38 -10.67 11.28 -1.86
C LYS A 38 -9.54 12.25 -2.25
N PHE A 39 -8.36 11.72 -2.61
CA PHE A 39 -7.14 12.51 -2.82
C PHE A 39 -6.60 12.45 -4.26
N GLY A 40 -7.30 11.74 -5.15
CA GLY A 40 -6.98 11.68 -6.56
C GLY A 40 -6.09 10.49 -6.96
N TRP A 41 -6.04 10.24 -8.27
CA TRP A 41 -5.43 9.04 -8.83
C TRP A 41 -3.91 8.95 -8.59
N LYS A 42 -3.18 10.08 -8.55
CA LYS A 42 -1.73 10.13 -8.27
C LYS A 42 -1.41 9.58 -6.88
N ILE A 43 -2.15 10.03 -5.86
CA ILE A 43 -2.03 9.53 -4.49
C ILE A 43 -2.44 8.05 -4.43
N GLY A 44 -3.43 7.64 -5.22
CA GLY A 44 -3.78 6.24 -5.37
C GLY A 44 -2.62 5.36 -5.85
N ILE A 45 -1.88 5.80 -6.87
CA ILE A 45 -0.69 5.07 -7.34
C ILE A 45 0.35 4.97 -6.21
N LEU A 46 0.62 6.08 -5.52
CA LEU A 46 1.55 6.08 -4.38
C LEU A 46 1.10 5.11 -3.27
N ALA A 47 -0.18 5.09 -2.93
CA ALA A 47 -0.73 4.22 -1.90
C ALA A 47 -0.57 2.72 -2.24
N GLY A 48 -0.86 2.33 -3.49
CA GLY A 48 -0.66 0.95 -3.94
C GLY A 48 0.82 0.55 -3.95
N PHE A 49 1.72 1.45 -4.35
CA PHE A 49 3.15 1.23 -4.31
C PHE A 49 3.66 0.98 -2.89
N LEU A 50 3.25 1.82 -1.94
CA LEU A 50 3.65 1.69 -0.54
C LEU A 50 3.08 0.43 0.11
N HIS A 51 1.87 0.00 -0.26
CA HIS A 51 1.24 -1.22 0.27
C HIS A 51 2.08 -2.46 0.02
N VAL A 52 2.51 -2.70 -1.23
CA VAL A 52 3.30 -3.90 -1.58
C VAL A 52 4.66 -3.93 -0.87
N ASN A 53 5.30 -2.76 -0.74
CA ASN A 53 6.54 -2.64 0.01
C ASN A 53 6.32 -2.88 1.52
N MET A 54 5.22 -2.39 2.08
CA MET A 54 4.89 -2.61 3.50
C MET A 54 4.62 -4.10 3.80
N VAL A 55 3.80 -4.77 2.97
CA VAL A 55 3.45 -6.19 3.14
C VAL A 55 4.68 -7.09 3.18
N THR A 56 5.67 -6.80 2.34
CA THR A 56 6.89 -7.61 2.23
C THR A 56 7.89 -7.39 3.36
N ASN A 57 7.74 -6.34 4.16
CA ASN A 57 8.66 -6.03 5.27
C ASN A 57 8.04 -6.27 6.66
N ILE A 58 6.74 -6.01 6.83
CA ILE A 58 6.12 -6.07 8.16
C ILE A 58 5.93 -7.50 8.67
N GLY A 59 5.90 -8.49 7.76
CA GLY A 59 5.90 -9.92 8.08
C GLY A 59 7.03 -10.33 9.01
N TYR A 60 8.23 -9.78 8.77
CA TYR A 60 9.40 -9.98 9.61
C TYR A 60 9.25 -9.31 10.99
N LEU A 61 8.73 -8.08 11.02
CA LEU A 61 8.61 -7.30 12.26
C LEU A 61 7.70 -7.95 13.30
N HIS A 62 6.65 -8.63 12.87
CA HIS A 62 5.76 -9.39 13.77
C HIS A 62 6.07 -10.89 13.82
N GLY A 63 7.21 -11.33 13.27
CA GLY A 63 7.66 -12.73 13.30
C GLY A 63 6.68 -13.73 12.71
N GLY A 64 5.87 -13.32 11.72
CA GLY A 64 4.83 -14.19 11.13
C GLY A 64 3.60 -14.45 12.00
N LEU A 65 3.52 -13.89 13.21
CA LEU A 65 2.38 -14.11 14.13
C LEU A 65 1.07 -13.47 13.66
N ASN A 66 1.14 -12.44 12.82
CA ASN A 66 -0.05 -11.81 12.25
C ASN A 66 -0.43 -12.44 10.89
N LEU A 67 -1.54 -13.17 10.89
CA LEU A 67 -2.12 -13.78 9.68
C LEU A 67 -2.77 -12.74 8.76
N TYR A 68 -3.17 -11.58 9.28
CA TYR A 68 -3.78 -10.47 8.54
C TYR A 68 -2.74 -9.44 8.08
N ASN A 69 -1.60 -9.93 7.56
CA ASN A 69 -0.48 -9.09 7.15
C ASN A 69 -0.90 -8.00 6.14
N ASN A 70 -1.67 -8.37 5.11
CA ASN A 70 -2.14 -7.44 4.08
C ASN A 70 -3.04 -6.31 4.60
N GLY A 71 -3.95 -6.64 5.53
CA GLY A 71 -4.84 -5.68 6.15
C GLY A 71 -4.10 -4.74 7.09
N LEU A 72 -3.18 -5.28 7.91
CA LEU A 72 -2.32 -4.49 8.77
C LEU A 72 -1.45 -3.51 7.97
N ALA A 73 -0.81 -3.98 6.90
CA ALA A 73 -0.01 -3.15 6.01
C ALA A 73 -0.83 -2.02 5.37
N ALA A 74 -2.05 -2.30 4.91
CA ALA A 74 -2.96 -1.27 4.40
C ALA A 74 -3.32 -0.24 5.48
N GLY A 75 -3.59 -0.70 6.71
CA GLY A 75 -3.81 0.16 7.87
C GLY A 75 -2.65 1.12 8.11
N PHE A 76 -1.41 0.62 8.13
CA PHE A 76 -0.21 1.45 8.29
C PHE A 76 -0.03 2.46 7.16
N VAL A 77 -0.22 2.05 5.90
CA VAL A 77 -0.12 2.95 4.75
C VAL A 77 -1.17 4.07 4.85
N ALA A 78 -2.42 3.76 5.19
CA ALA A 78 -3.47 4.75 5.38
C ALA A 78 -3.19 5.68 6.57
N MET A 79 -2.75 5.13 7.69
CA MET A 79 -2.40 5.86 8.90
C MET A 79 -1.25 6.86 8.65
N LEU A 80 -0.31 6.53 7.77
CA LEU A 80 0.79 7.43 7.40
C LEU A 80 0.35 8.45 6.34
N LEU A 81 -0.26 8.00 5.24
CA LEU A 81 -0.56 8.87 4.10
C LEU A 81 -1.61 9.93 4.40
N ILE A 82 -2.73 9.56 5.06
CA ILE A 82 -3.86 10.47 5.27
C ILE A 82 -3.46 11.75 6.04
N PRO A 83 -2.81 11.67 7.21
CA PRO A 83 -2.41 12.88 7.94
C PRO A 83 -1.40 13.71 7.16
N VAL A 84 -0.40 13.08 6.51
CA VAL A 84 0.61 13.77 5.69
C VAL A 84 -0.06 14.57 4.57
N ILE A 85 -0.98 13.95 3.81
CA ILE A 85 -1.70 14.63 2.73
C ILE A 85 -2.54 15.79 3.27
N ASN A 86 -3.24 15.59 4.39
CA ASN A 86 -4.11 16.63 4.96
C ASN A 86 -3.33 17.86 5.44
N ILE A 87 -2.12 17.66 5.98
CA ILE A 87 -1.24 18.77 6.40
C ILE A 87 -0.90 19.66 5.20
N PHE A 88 -0.35 19.08 4.12
CA PHE A 88 0.04 19.85 2.94
C PHE A 88 -1.15 20.41 2.15
N LYS A 89 -2.30 19.73 2.16
CA LYS A 89 -3.51 20.23 1.50
C LYS A 89 -4.06 21.49 2.19
N LYS A 90 -3.89 21.61 3.51
CA LYS A 90 -4.37 22.78 4.28
C LYS A 90 -3.52 24.02 4.02
N GLU A 91 -2.27 23.87 3.58
CA GLU A 91 -1.37 25.00 3.24
C GLU A 91 -1.57 25.53 1.81
N LEU A 92 -2.26 24.78 0.95
CA LEU A 92 -2.49 25.14 -0.46
C LEU A 92 -3.85 25.82 -0.71
N ILE A 93 -4.62 26.08 0.34
CA ILE A 93 -5.93 26.77 0.32
C ILE A 93 -5.83 27.97 1.26
#